data_AF-A0A7S3AS02-F1
#
_entry.id   AF-A0A7S3AS02-F1
#
_cell.length_a   1.000
_cell.length_b   1.000
_cell.length_c   1.000
_cell.angle_alpha   90.00
_cell.angle_beta   90.00
_cell.angle_gamma   90.00
#
_symmetry.space_group_name_H-M   'P 1'
#
loop_
_entity.id
_entity.type
_entity.pdbx_description
1 polymer ?
#
loop_
_entity_poly.entity_id
_entity_poly.type
_entity_poly.pdbx_seq_one_letter_code
_entity_poly.pdbx_strand_id
1 'polypeptide(L)'
;EILHKNWLVCWRNMTFKDLHDFPLWETQLHDIIKDAFAELQSIFLFYCGGSIAGSESIASATKIGIMEMLQFAKDTDITTKEFKLDELTRHFTSAASMDKVELTGSAARHNLVAG
;
A
#
# COMPACT_ATOMS: atom_id res chain seq x y z
N GLU A 1 -0.09 -11.36 18.75
CA GLU A 1 -1.49 -11.45 18.27
C GLU A 1 -1.91 -10.27 17.40
N ILE A 2 -1.64 -9.02 17.80
CA ILE A 2 -2.01 -7.81 17.02
C ILE A 2 -1.33 -7.75 15.65
N LEU A 3 -0.02 -8.02 15.57
CA LEU A 3 0.73 -8.01 14.31
C LEU A 3 0.14 -8.96 13.26
N HIS A 4 -0.26 -10.16 13.69
CA HIS A 4 -0.89 -11.15 12.81
C HIS A 4 -2.26 -10.69 12.30
N LYS A 5 -3.08 -10.07 13.16
CA LYS A 5 -4.37 -9.50 12.74
C LYS A 5 -4.17 -8.35 11.73
N ASN A 6 -3.20 -7.47 11.99
CA ASN A 6 -2.86 -6.37 11.09
C ASN A 6 -2.34 -6.88 9.74
N TRP A 7 -1.51 -7.94 9.75
CA TRP A 7 -1.05 -8.60 8.53
C TRP A 7 -2.21 -9.10 7.69
N LEU A 8 -3.15 -9.84 8.28
CA LEU A 8 -4.31 -10.38 7.56
C LEU A 8 -5.17 -9.28 6.94
N VAL A 9 -5.37 -8.17 7.66
CA VAL A 9 -6.10 -7.00 7.13
C VAL A 9 -5.33 -6.36 5.97
N CYS A 10 -4.02 -6.16 6.14
CA CYS A 10 -3.15 -5.57 5.12
C CYS A 10 -3.13 -6.42 3.85
N TRP A 11 -2.88 -7.73 3.99
CA TRP A 11 -2.83 -8.68 2.89
C TRP A 11 -4.16 -8.74 2.11
N ARG A 12 -5.30 -8.77 2.82
CA ARG A 12 -6.62 -8.81 2.18
C ARG A 12 -6.91 -7.57 1.33
N ASN A 13 -6.34 -6.43 1.68
CA ASN A 13 -6.54 -5.18 0.96
C ASN A 13 -5.53 -5.02 -0.21
N MET A 14 -4.53 -5.90 -0.32
CA MET A 14 -3.63 -5.90 -1.48
C MET A 14 -4.33 -6.47 -2.72
N THR A 15 -4.08 -5.84 -3.87
CA THR A 15 -4.64 -6.29 -5.16
C THR A 15 -3.53 -6.78 -6.05
N PHE A 16 -3.53 -8.09 -6.36
CA PHE A 16 -2.51 -8.74 -7.19
C PHE A 16 -3.01 -9.23 -8.54
N LYS A 17 -4.32 -9.16 -8.80
CA LYS A 17 -4.97 -9.70 -10.00
C LYS A 17 -4.41 -9.17 -11.33
N ASP A 18 -3.82 -7.98 -11.30
CA ASP A 18 -3.27 -7.29 -12.46
C ASP A 18 -1.77 -7.57 -12.64
N LEU A 19 -1.17 -8.41 -11.80
CA LEU A 19 0.23 -8.82 -11.87
C LEU A 19 0.40 -10.08 -12.73
N HIS A 20 1.49 -10.10 -13.49
CA HIS A 20 1.84 -11.22 -14.36
C HIS A 20 2.03 -12.51 -13.57
N ASP A 21 1.54 -13.63 -14.12
CA ASP A 21 1.58 -14.98 -13.52
C ASP A 21 0.86 -15.14 -12.18
N PHE A 22 0.06 -14.18 -11.73
CA PHE A 22 -0.83 -14.41 -10.60
C PHE A 22 -1.86 -15.52 -10.96
N PRO A 23 -2.13 -16.52 -10.09
CA PRO A 23 -1.70 -16.67 -8.69
C PRO A 23 -0.53 -17.67 -8.45
N LEU A 24 0.27 -18.02 -9.48
CA LEU A 24 1.27 -19.11 -9.37
C LEU A 24 2.26 -18.92 -8.21
N TRP A 25 2.63 -17.67 -7.93
CA TRP A 25 3.60 -17.31 -6.89
C TRP A 25 2.97 -16.74 -5.61
N GLU A 26 1.65 -16.63 -5.51
CA GLU A 26 0.95 -15.89 -4.44
C GLU A 26 1.31 -16.41 -3.04
N THR A 27 1.30 -17.74 -2.85
CA THR A 27 1.61 -18.35 -1.55
C THR A 27 3.05 -18.07 -1.11
N GLN A 28 4.00 -18.14 -2.04
CA GLN A 28 5.41 -17.88 -1.74
C GLN A 28 5.62 -16.40 -1.39
N LEU A 29 4.96 -15.49 -2.11
CA LEU A 29 5.00 -14.06 -1.80
C LEU A 29 4.39 -13.78 -0.42
N HIS A 30 3.24 -14.37 -0.12
CA HIS A 30 2.57 -14.23 1.17
C HIS A 30 3.50 -14.58 2.32
N ASP A 31 4.16 -15.74 2.26
CA ASP A 31 4.99 -16.23 3.35
C ASP A 31 6.24 -15.37 3.55
N ILE A 32 6.88 -14.94 2.46
CA ILE A 32 8.04 -14.04 2.52
C ILE A 32 7.68 -12.69 3.15
N ILE A 33 6.59 -12.06 2.68
CA ILE A 33 6.19 -10.74 3.18
C ILE A 33 5.68 -10.83 4.61
N LYS A 34 4.95 -11.90 4.96
CA LYS A 34 4.45 -12.12 6.32
C LYS A 34 5.59 -12.13 7.35
N ASP A 35 6.69 -12.80 7.03
CA ASP A 35 7.86 -12.89 7.93
C ASP A 35 8.58 -11.53 8.06
N ALA A 36 8.58 -10.72 7.00
CA ALA A 36 9.16 -9.37 6.99
C ALA A 36 8.20 -8.25 7.43
N PHE A 37 6.93 -8.56 7.74
CA PHE A 37 5.86 -7.56 7.84
C PHE A 37 6.12 -6.48 8.91
N ALA A 38 6.67 -6.85 10.07
CA ALA A 38 6.98 -5.89 11.12
C ALA A 38 8.03 -4.86 10.71
N GLU A 39 9.06 -5.30 9.98
CA GLU A 39 10.13 -4.44 9.49
C GLU A 39 9.62 -3.53 8.38
N LEU A 40 8.85 -4.08 7.44
CA LEU A 40 8.20 -3.31 6.37
C LEU A 40 7.26 -2.22 6.93
N GLN A 41 6.50 -2.53 7.98
CA GLN A 41 5.66 -1.55 8.66
C GLN A 41 6.50 -0.43 9.29
N SER A 42 7.61 -0.75 9.93
CA SER A 42 8.52 0.24 10.52
C SER A 42 9.13 1.16 9.46
N ILE A 43 9.57 0.59 8.33
CA ILE A 43 10.10 1.34 7.20
C ILE A 43 9.02 2.28 6.64
N PHE A 44 7.80 1.78 6.45
CA PHE A 44 6.70 2.61 5.97
C PHE A 44 6.42 3.80 6.91
N LEU A 45 6.35 3.55 8.22
CA LEU A 45 6.11 4.60 9.22
C LEU A 45 7.21 5.66 9.26
N PHE A 46 8.47 5.27 9.01
CA PHE A 46 9.57 6.23 8.89
C PHE A 46 9.28 7.26 7.78
N TYR A 47 8.80 6.81 6.62
CA TYR A 47 8.43 7.72 5.52
C TYR A 47 7.12 8.47 5.79
N CYS A 48 6.16 7.92 6.54
CA CYS A 48 5.00 8.69 6.99
C CYS A 48 5.39 9.87 7.89
N GLY A 49 6.43 9.70 8.72
CA GLY A 49 6.95 10.74 9.61
C GLY A 49 7.40 12.01 8.87
N GLY A 50 7.89 11.87 7.64
CA GLY A 50 8.20 13.00 6.75
C GLY A 50 6.97 13.86 6.42
N SER A 51 5.79 13.23 6.35
CA SER A 51 4.50 13.89 6.03
C SER A 51 3.90 14.66 7.21
N ILE A 52 4.33 14.33 8.44
CA ILE A 52 3.86 14.98 9.67
C ILE A 52 4.44 16.40 9.81
N ALA A 53 5.61 16.66 9.23
CA ALA A 53 6.28 17.96 9.32
C ALA A 53 5.43 19.14 8.77
N GLY A 54 4.32 18.87 8.07
CA GLY A 54 3.34 19.87 7.63
C GLY A 54 1.87 19.55 7.94
N SER A 55 1.55 18.54 8.77
CA SER A 55 0.15 18.13 9.01
C SER A 55 -0.19 17.97 10.49
N GLU A 56 -1.24 18.67 10.94
CA GLU A 56 -1.68 18.75 12.34
C GLU A 56 -2.55 17.54 12.80
N SER A 57 -2.71 16.49 11.98
CA SER A 57 -3.62 15.37 12.29
C SER A 57 -2.91 14.00 12.37
N ILE A 58 -3.30 13.19 13.35
CA ILE A 58 -2.85 11.80 13.54
C ILE A 58 -3.15 10.92 12.31
N ALA A 59 -4.20 11.23 11.55
CA ALA A 59 -4.56 10.49 10.33
C ALA A 59 -3.59 10.74 9.16
N SER A 60 -2.86 11.85 9.19
CA SER A 60 -1.80 12.17 8.21
C SER A 60 -0.47 11.50 8.59
N ALA A 61 -0.28 11.18 9.87
CA ALA A 61 0.91 10.52 10.40
C ALA A 61 1.07 9.05 9.97
N THR A 62 0.04 8.48 9.35
CA THR A 62 0.03 7.09 8.85
C THR A 62 -0.17 7.02 7.34
N LYS A 63 0.07 8.12 6.62
CA LYS A 63 -0.02 8.19 5.16
C LYS A 63 1.29 8.70 4.61
N ILE A 64 1.64 8.24 3.42
CA ILE A 64 2.70 8.85 2.61
C ILE A 64 2.06 9.59 1.44
N GLY A 65 2.59 10.76 1.13
CA GLY A 65 2.36 11.48 -0.10
C GLY A 65 3.37 11.11 -1.17
N ILE A 66 3.18 11.67 -2.36
CA ILE A 66 4.05 11.37 -3.51
C ILE A 66 5.51 11.77 -3.24
N MET A 67 5.74 12.87 -2.51
CA MET A 67 7.10 13.34 -2.20
C MET A 67 7.88 12.34 -1.33
N GLU A 68 7.26 11.76 -0.30
CA GLU A 68 7.93 10.75 0.52
C GLU A 68 8.11 9.44 -0.24
N MET A 69 7.18 9.08 -1.14
CA MET A 69 7.34 7.92 -2.01
C MET A 69 8.52 8.07 -2.99
N LEU A 70 8.74 9.27 -3.52
CA LEU A 70 9.90 9.56 -4.36
C LEU A 70 11.22 9.52 -3.56
N GLN A 71 11.19 9.89 -2.27
CA GLN A 71 12.36 9.76 -1.39
C GLN A 71 12.65 8.29 -1.09
N PHE A 72 11.63 7.50 -0.74
CA PHE A 72 11.74 6.05 -0.58
C PHE A 72 12.35 5.39 -1.83
N ALA A 73 11.91 5.80 -3.01
CA ALA A 73 12.41 5.26 -4.27
C ALA A 73 13.91 5.52 -4.47
N LYS A 74 14.40 6.70 -4.06
CA LYS A 74 15.81 7.06 -4.12
C LYS A 74 16.64 6.29 -3.08
N ASP A 75 16.12 6.16 -1.86
CA ASP A 75 16.85 5.51 -0.76
C ASP A 75 16.99 4.00 -0.97
N THR A 76 16.02 3.38 -1.66
CA THR A 76 15.98 1.92 -1.90
C THR A 76 16.48 1.51 -3.28
N ASP A 77 16.72 2.48 -4.17
CA ASP A 77 17.04 2.25 -5.58
C ASP A 77 16.05 1.29 -6.27
N ILE A 78 14.77 1.37 -5.88
CA ILE A 78 13.71 0.47 -6.40
C ILE A 78 13.43 0.69 -7.88
N THR A 79 13.75 1.88 -8.40
CA THR A 79 13.60 2.20 -9.81
C THR A 79 14.79 1.68 -10.60
N THR A 80 14.51 0.98 -11.70
CA THR A 80 15.53 0.42 -12.59
C THR A 80 15.43 1.05 -13.98
N LYS A 81 16.30 0.64 -14.90
CA LYS A 81 16.23 1.06 -16.32
C LYS A 81 14.90 0.65 -16.98
N GLU A 82 14.35 -0.48 -16.53
CA GLU A 82 13.09 -1.05 -17.02
C GLU A 82 11.89 -0.53 -16.23
N PHE A 83 12.06 -0.34 -14.93
CA PHE A 83 11.03 0.18 -14.03
C PHE A 83 11.33 1.62 -13.61
N LYS A 84 10.88 2.57 -14.42
CA LYS A 84 11.19 4.00 -14.25
C LYS A 84 10.32 4.67 -13.18
N LEU A 85 10.80 5.82 -12.71
CA LEU A 85 10.11 6.65 -11.71
C LEU A 85 8.68 7.05 -12.10
N ASP A 86 8.43 7.26 -13.39
CA ASP A 86 7.09 7.57 -13.91
C ASP A 86 6.11 6.41 -13.68
N GLU A 87 6.58 5.19 -13.89
CA GLU A 87 5.78 3.97 -13.69
C GLU A 87 5.50 3.75 -12.19
N LEU A 88 6.50 3.97 -11.35
CA LEU A 88 6.32 3.96 -9.89
C LEU A 88 5.28 5.00 -9.44
N THR A 89 5.35 6.23 -9.97
CA THR A 89 4.41 7.30 -9.65
C THR A 89 2.99 6.96 -10.11
N ARG A 90 2.86 6.34 -11.28
CA ARG A 90 1.58 5.85 -11.82
C ARG A 90 0.99 4.77 -10.91
N HIS A 91 1.78 3.79 -10.51
CA HIS A 91 1.35 2.72 -9.59
C HIS A 91 0.92 3.29 -8.24
N PHE A 92 1.72 4.18 -7.66
CA PHE A 92 1.41 4.85 -6.40
C PHE A 92 0.10 5.63 -6.46
N THR A 93 -0.09 6.43 -7.52
CA THR A 93 -1.31 7.22 -7.71
C THR A 93 -2.53 6.33 -7.91
N SER A 94 -2.38 5.24 -8.67
CA SER A 94 -3.45 4.25 -8.86
C SER A 94 -3.85 3.61 -7.52
N ALA A 95 -2.88 3.14 -6.74
CA ALA A 95 -3.13 2.54 -5.42
C ALA A 95 -3.78 3.54 -4.44
N ALA A 96 -3.28 4.78 -4.36
CA ALA A 96 -3.85 5.83 -3.53
C ALA A 96 -5.26 6.27 -3.98
N SER A 97 -5.59 6.07 -5.26
CA SER A 97 -6.94 6.32 -5.79
C SER A 97 -7.90 5.19 -5.43
N MET A 98 -7.42 3.94 -5.35
CA MET A 98 -8.22 2.79 -4.94
C MET A 98 -8.67 2.87 -3.48
N ASP A 99 -7.90 3.54 -2.62
CA ASP A 99 -8.30 3.95 -1.25
C ASP A 99 -9.62 4.76 -1.25
N LYS A 100 -9.93 5.48 -2.34
CA LYS A 100 -11.20 6.22 -2.52
C LYS A 100 -12.28 5.36 -3.19
N VAL A 101 -11.91 4.26 -3.85
CA VAL A 101 -12.83 3.39 -4.61
C VAL A 101 -13.41 2.27 -3.73
N GLU A 102 -12.78 1.87 -2.62
CA GLU A 102 -13.42 0.93 -1.68
C GLU A 102 -14.71 1.49 -1.03
N LEU A 103 -14.90 2.81 -1.00
CA LEU A 103 -16.17 3.44 -0.62
C LEU A 103 -17.24 3.40 -1.73
N THR A 104 -16.88 3.02 -2.97
CA THR A 104 -17.80 2.93 -4.12
C THR A 104 -17.87 1.53 -4.76
N GLY A 105 -17.03 0.60 -4.29
CA GLY A 105 -17.00 -0.80 -4.71
C GLY A 105 -18.18 -1.61 -4.18
N SER A 106 -18.41 -2.78 -4.78
CA SER A 106 -19.58 -3.67 -4.64
C SER A 106 -20.14 -3.90 -3.22
N ALA A 107 -19.34 -3.71 -2.16
CA ALA A 107 -19.81 -3.72 -0.77
C ALA A 107 -20.84 -2.62 -0.46
N ALA A 108 -20.75 -1.45 -1.12
CA ALA A 108 -21.71 -0.34 -0.97
C ALA A 108 -23.07 -0.62 -1.63
N ARG A 109 -23.13 -1.50 -2.63
CA ARG A 109 -24.39 -1.84 -3.34
C ARG A 109 -25.33 -2.73 -2.51
N HIS A 110 -24.87 -3.35 -1.43
CA HIS A 110 -25.74 -4.15 -0.56
C HIS A 110 -26.52 -3.32 0.47
N ASN A 111 -26.11 -2.07 0.71
CA ASN A 111 -26.78 -1.18 1.68
C ASN A 111 -27.75 -0.17 1.04
N LEU A 112 -27.82 -0.10 -0.29
CA LEU A 112 -28.71 0.82 -1.03
C LEU A 112 -29.98 0.15 -1.57
N VAL A 113 -30.15 -1.16 -1.35
CA VAL A 113 -31.33 -1.93 -1.81
C VAL A 113 -32.21 -2.39 -0.63
N ALA A 114 -31.88 -1.94 0.59
CA ALA A 114 -32.62 -2.26 1.82
C ALA A 114 -33.15 -0.99 2.52
N GLY A 115 -33.66 -0.04 1.72
CA GLY A 115 -34.37 1.15 2.17
C GLY A 115 -35.56 1.43 1.29
#